data_AF-A0ABC9BVT6-F1
#
_entry.id   AF-A0ABC9BVT6-F1
#
_cell.length_a   1.000
_cell.length_b   1.000
_cell.length_c   1.000
_cell.angle_alpha   90.00
_cell.angle_beta   90.00
_cell.angle_gamma   90.00
#
_symmetry.space_group_name_H-M   'P 1'
#
loop_
_entity.id
_entity.type
_entity.pdbx_description
1 polymer ?
#
loop_
_entity_poly.entity_id
_entity_poly.type
_entity_poly.pdbx_seq_one_letter_code
_entity_poly.pdbx_strand_id
1 'polypeptide(L)'
;MERPMRSALVGPPYDALLEILARLPARSVYRSKCVAKAWRDIVDDPLNRKRLPQTLEGFFFLDKPDIVSSGDVEHFGFISVLPRPVPLDIDPRFSFLTKLPEMQNLFFLDSCNGILLFVHVRKLDRLDVHYVVCNPATKQWEAVPTCGCCLPMGDCSEWSTLLAFDPAVSSHFHLIHFWR
;
A
#
# COMPACT_ATOMS: atom_id res chain seq x y z
N MET A 1 37.39 47.97 -4.31
CA MET A 1 36.20 47.24 -4.78
C MET A 1 35.96 46.08 -3.85
N GLU A 2 35.09 46.26 -2.86
CA GLU A 2 34.69 45.19 -1.95
C GLU A 2 33.78 44.21 -2.70
N ARG A 3 34.10 42.91 -2.62
CA ARG A 3 33.19 41.86 -3.07
C ARG A 3 32.00 41.84 -2.11
N PRO A 4 30.74 41.86 -2.59
CA PRO A 4 29.61 41.70 -1.69
C PRO A 4 29.67 40.27 -1.12
N MET A 5 29.69 40.18 0.21
CA MET A 5 29.44 38.95 0.94
C MET A 5 28.13 38.37 0.40
N ARG A 6 28.20 37.15 -0.15
CA ARG A 6 27.00 36.37 -0.44
C ARG A 6 26.28 36.18 0.89
N SER A 7 25.17 36.90 1.06
CA SER A 7 24.15 36.62 2.07
C SER A 7 23.87 35.12 2.00
N ALA A 8 24.27 34.39 3.05
CA ALA A 8 23.85 33.01 3.22
C ALA A 8 22.33 33.04 3.38
N LEU A 9 21.61 32.75 2.30
CA LEU A 9 20.19 32.43 2.35
C LEU A 9 20.07 31.26 3.33
N VAL A 10 19.58 31.55 4.53
CA VAL A 10 19.19 30.54 5.50
C VAL A 10 18.08 29.76 4.82
N GLY A 11 18.44 28.59 4.28
CA GLY A 11 17.48 27.70 3.67
C GLY A 11 16.39 27.35 4.68
N PRO A 12 15.19 26.97 4.21
CA PRO A 12 14.14 26.49 5.12
C PRO A 12 14.69 25.37 6.02
N PRO A 13 14.28 25.32 7.30
CA PRO A 13 14.78 24.34 8.24
C PRO A 13 14.53 22.92 7.72
N TYR A 14 15.44 21.99 8.07
CA TYR A 14 15.43 20.59 7.63
C TYR A 14 14.03 19.96 7.67
N ASP A 15 13.29 20.18 8.77
CA ASP A 15 11.95 19.64 8.98
C ASP A 15 10.92 20.17 7.97
N ALA A 16 11.00 21.46 7.61
CA ALA A 16 10.10 22.05 6.63
C ALA A 16 10.35 21.48 5.22
N LEU A 17 11.61 21.27 4.85
CA LEU A 17 11.97 20.62 3.58
C LEU A 17 11.46 19.18 3.52
N LEU A 18 11.63 18.44 4.62
CA LEU A 18 11.14 17.07 4.72
C LEU A 18 9.61 17.01 4.61
N GLU A 19 8.88 17.92 5.26
CA GLU A 19 7.42 17.99 5.13
C GLU A 19 6.95 18.35 3.72
N ILE A 20 7.64 19.27 3.04
CA ILE A 20 7.33 19.59 1.64
C ILE A 20 7.55 18.36 0.77
N LEU A 21 8.72 17.70 0.90
CA LEU A 21 9.06 16.51 0.12
C LEU A 21 8.11 15.34 0.39
N ALA A 22 7.67 15.16 1.64
CA ALA A 22 6.71 14.12 2.01
C ALA A 22 5.35 14.24 1.30
N ARG A 23 5.00 15.45 0.84
CA ARG A 23 3.73 15.73 0.15
C ARG A 23 3.84 15.66 -1.39
N LEU A 24 5.04 15.50 -1.94
CA LEU A 24 5.24 15.44 -3.39
C LEU A 24 5.13 13.99 -3.91
N PRO A 25 4.73 13.76 -5.17
CA PRO A 25 4.82 12.43 -5.78
C PRO A 25 6.23 11.85 -5.72
N ALA A 26 6.39 10.53 -5.57
CA ALA A 26 7.69 9.87 -5.43
C ALA A 26 8.68 10.23 -6.56
N ARG A 27 8.21 10.34 -7.80
CA ARG A 27 9.03 10.78 -8.96
C ARG A 27 9.56 12.21 -8.80
N SER A 28 8.75 13.12 -8.24
CA SER A 28 9.14 14.50 -7.98
C SER A 28 10.17 14.58 -6.84
N VAL A 29 9.98 13.80 -5.78
CA VAL A 29 10.96 13.66 -4.68
C VAL A 29 12.29 13.10 -5.19
N TYR A 30 12.26 12.11 -6.10
CA TYR A 30 13.50 11.59 -6.68
C TYR A 30 14.23 12.66 -7.51
N ARG A 31 13.50 13.46 -8.30
CA ARG A 31 14.06 14.55 -9.12
C ARG A 31 14.60 15.71 -8.28
N SER A 32 14.07 15.94 -7.07
CA SER A 32 14.51 17.03 -6.21
C SER A 32 15.97 16.87 -5.72
N LYS A 33 16.55 15.66 -5.81
CA LYS A 33 17.97 15.40 -5.58
C LYS A 33 18.92 16.23 -6.47
N CYS A 34 18.40 16.76 -7.57
CA CYS A 34 19.13 17.62 -8.50
C CYS A 34 19.06 19.12 -8.14
N VAL A 35 18.22 19.52 -7.17
CA VAL A 35 18.01 20.93 -6.81
C VAL A 35 19.14 21.46 -5.93
N ALA A 36 19.48 20.74 -4.85
CA ALA A 36 20.54 21.13 -3.92
C ALA A 36 21.07 19.92 -3.14
N LYS A 37 22.27 20.05 -2.54
CA LYS A 37 22.86 19.01 -1.67
C LYS A 37 21.95 18.68 -0.49
N ALA A 38 21.45 19.69 0.22
CA ALA A 38 20.55 19.51 1.36
C ALA A 38 19.28 18.69 1.01
N TRP A 39 18.70 18.92 -0.18
CA TRP A 39 17.54 18.15 -0.65
C TRP A 39 17.90 16.70 -0.94
N ARG A 40 19.05 16.46 -1.55
CA ARG A 40 19.55 15.11 -1.79
C ARG A 40 19.82 14.37 -0.49
N ASP A 41 20.46 15.03 0.47
CA ASP A 41 20.81 14.44 1.76
C ASP A 41 19.54 14.03 2.53
N ILE A 42 18.47 14.84 2.50
CA ILE A 42 17.16 14.50 3.06
C ILE A 42 16.57 13.25 2.39
N VAL A 43 16.62 13.18 1.05
CA VAL A 43 16.01 12.05 0.31
C VAL A 43 16.81 10.75 0.45
N ASP A 44 18.13 10.85 0.58
CA ASP A 44 19.01 9.68 0.73
C ASP A 44 19.12 9.20 2.18
N ASP A 45 18.73 10.01 3.17
CA ASP A 45 18.72 9.63 4.59
C ASP A 45 17.77 8.42 4.84
N PRO A 46 18.29 7.28 5.33
CA PRO A 46 17.49 6.12 5.69
C PRO A 46 16.37 6.39 6.70
N LEU A 47 16.53 7.38 7.59
CA LEU A 47 15.54 7.71 8.62
C LEU A 47 14.28 8.35 8.01
N ASN A 48 14.42 9.04 6.88
CA ASN A 48 13.31 9.72 6.21
C ASN A 48 12.49 8.80 5.31
N ARG A 49 12.94 7.56 5.06
CA ARG A 49 12.29 6.60 4.15
C ARG A 49 10.81 6.34 4.45
N LYS A 50 10.42 6.34 5.72
CA LYS A 50 9.01 6.14 6.13
C LYS A 50 8.15 7.38 5.95
N ARG A 51 8.76 8.56 5.85
CA ARG A 51 8.08 9.85 5.68
C ARG A 51 8.03 10.29 4.23
N LEU A 52 9.00 9.86 3.42
CA LEU A 52 9.08 10.19 2.02
C LEU A 52 8.34 9.14 1.18
N PRO A 53 7.59 9.58 0.14
CA PRO A 53 6.90 8.67 -0.74
C PRO A 53 7.89 7.86 -1.56
N GLN A 54 7.67 6.55 -1.62
CA GLN A 54 8.48 5.61 -2.37
C GLN A 54 7.69 5.08 -3.57
N THR A 55 8.35 4.94 -4.71
CA THR A 55 7.74 4.25 -5.85
C THR A 55 7.84 2.75 -5.59
N LEU A 56 6.70 2.09 -5.50
CA LEU A 56 6.62 0.65 -5.52
C LEU A 56 6.60 0.19 -6.99
N GLU A 57 7.72 -0.33 -7.48
CA GLU A 57 7.76 -1.00 -8.77
C GLU A 57 8.12 -2.47 -8.53
N GLY A 58 7.13 -3.34 -8.68
CA GLY A 58 7.30 -4.76 -8.45
C GLY A 58 6.00 -5.53 -8.57
N PHE A 59 6.08 -6.83 -8.29
CA PHE A 59 4.97 -7.76 -8.37
C PHE A 59 4.73 -8.39 -7.00
N PHE A 60 3.48 -8.39 -6.56
CA PHE A 60 3.04 -9.31 -5.52
C PHE A 60 2.74 -10.65 -6.17
N PHE A 61 3.17 -11.73 -5.52
CA PHE A 61 2.78 -13.07 -5.91
C PHE A 61 2.23 -13.81 -4.71
N LEU A 62 1.34 -14.75 -5.01
CA LEU A 62 0.71 -15.61 -4.03
C LEU A 62 1.14 -17.04 -4.30
N ASP A 63 1.76 -17.67 -3.31
CA ASP A 63 2.09 -19.08 -3.33
C ASP A 63 0.93 -19.85 -2.68
N LYS A 64 0.18 -20.58 -3.50
CA LYS A 64 -0.93 -21.42 -3.03
C LYS A 64 -0.40 -22.84 -2.83
N PRO A 65 -0.48 -23.41 -1.61
CA PRO A 65 -0.06 -24.78 -1.39
C PRO A 65 -0.94 -25.75 -2.20
N ASP A 66 -0.33 -26.75 -2.82
CA ASP A 66 -0.99 -27.76 -3.67
C ASP A 66 -2.05 -28.59 -2.93
N ILE A 67 -1.99 -28.64 -1.60
CA ILE A 67 -2.93 -29.39 -0.75
C ILE A 67 -3.51 -28.40 0.27
N VAL A 68 -4.74 -27.95 0.02
CA VAL A 68 -5.45 -27.05 0.93
C VAL A 68 -5.88 -27.84 2.17
N SER A 69 -5.05 -27.86 3.21
CA SER A 69 -5.51 -28.25 4.55
C SER A 69 -6.25 -27.06 5.15
N SER A 70 -7.38 -27.30 5.82
CA SER A 70 -8.17 -26.22 6.41
C SER A 70 -7.36 -25.49 7.48
N GLY A 71 -6.79 -24.33 7.13
CA GLY A 71 -5.98 -23.52 8.04
C GLY A 71 -4.68 -22.97 7.45
N ASP A 72 -4.30 -23.36 6.23
CA ASP A 72 -3.07 -22.83 5.61
C ASP A 72 -3.23 -21.35 5.24
N VAL A 73 -2.28 -20.54 5.72
CA VAL A 73 -2.20 -19.11 5.43
C VAL A 73 -1.57 -18.94 4.06
N GLU A 74 -2.26 -18.21 3.17
CA GLU A 74 -1.76 -17.77 1.88
C GLU A 74 -0.39 -17.09 2.03
N HIS A 75 0.64 -17.64 1.38
CA HIS A 75 1.99 -17.10 1.45
C HIS A 75 2.15 -16.05 0.36
N PHE A 76 2.25 -14.80 0.78
CA PHE A 76 2.51 -13.69 -0.13
C PHE A 76 3.99 -13.38 -0.18
N GLY A 77 4.45 -13.03 -1.37
CA GLY A 77 5.78 -12.52 -1.63
C GLY A 77 5.73 -11.25 -2.48
N PHE A 78 6.84 -10.50 -2.46
CA PHE A 78 7.00 -9.31 -3.29
C PHE A 78 8.34 -9.35 -4.01
N ILE A 79 8.31 -9.12 -5.32
CA ILE A 79 9.47 -9.02 -6.18
C ILE A 79 9.61 -7.57 -6.63
N SER A 80 10.67 -6.90 -6.19
CA SER A 80 11.02 -5.56 -6.68
C SER A 80 11.63 -5.64 -8.07
N VAL A 81 11.18 -4.79 -8.99
CA VAL A 81 11.80 -4.63 -10.33
C VAL A 81 12.70 -3.40 -10.42
N LEU A 82 12.89 -2.68 -9.31
CA LEU A 82 13.76 -1.51 -9.29
C LEU A 82 15.22 -1.92 -9.60
N PRO A 83 15.90 -1.23 -10.53
CA PRO A 83 17.28 -1.56 -10.94
C PRO A 83 18.32 -1.51 -9.81
N ARG A 84 17.99 -0.83 -8.71
CA ARG A 84 18.83 -0.73 -7.52
C ARG A 84 18.02 -1.26 -6.34
N PRO A 85 18.59 -2.08 -5.44
CA PRO A 85 17.93 -2.49 -4.21
C PRO A 85 17.71 -1.25 -3.34
N VAL A 86 16.57 -0.60 -3.51
CA VAL A 86 16.04 0.33 -2.53
C VAL A 86 15.46 -0.56 -1.44
N PRO A 87 15.84 -0.40 -0.16
CA PRO A 87 15.21 -1.13 0.93
C PRO A 87 13.77 -0.63 1.06
N LEU A 88 12.86 -1.26 0.31
CA LEU A 88 11.43 -1.04 0.40
C LEU A 88 10.96 -1.67 1.71
N ASP A 89 10.25 -0.91 2.54
CA ASP A 89 9.69 -1.40 3.80
C ASP A 89 8.34 -2.12 3.55
N ILE A 90 8.37 -3.14 2.69
CA ILE A 90 7.19 -3.95 2.37
C ILE A 90 7.26 -5.19 3.23
N ASP A 91 6.22 -5.41 4.02
CA ASP A 91 6.04 -6.64 4.75
C ASP A 91 5.18 -7.60 3.91
N PRO A 92 5.78 -8.62 3.27
CA PRO A 92 5.03 -9.52 2.42
C PRO A 92 4.04 -10.37 3.22
N ARG A 93 4.18 -10.49 4.55
CA ARG A 93 3.24 -11.24 5.39
C ARG A 93 2.07 -10.39 5.91
N PHE A 94 2.03 -9.11 5.51
CA PHE A 94 1.01 -8.16 5.95
C PHE A 94 0.81 -8.20 7.47
N SER A 95 1.89 -8.24 8.26
CA SER A 95 1.79 -8.42 9.72
C SER A 95 1.09 -7.27 10.43
N PHE A 96 1.01 -6.09 9.79
CA PHE A 96 0.19 -4.97 10.25
C PHE A 96 -1.32 -5.25 10.20
N LEU A 97 -1.74 -6.20 9.36
CA LEU A 97 -3.10 -6.71 9.27
C LEU A 97 -3.27 -8.00 10.08
N THR A 98 -2.42 -9.00 9.84
CA THR A 98 -2.61 -10.37 10.37
C THR A 98 -2.36 -10.50 11.87
N LYS A 99 -1.67 -9.53 12.51
CA LYS A 99 -1.53 -9.49 13.97
C LYS A 99 -2.77 -8.97 14.70
N LEU A 100 -3.75 -8.42 13.98
CA LEU A 100 -4.99 -7.97 14.60
C LEU A 100 -5.83 -9.20 14.98
N PRO A 101 -6.25 -9.35 16.26
CA PRO A 101 -6.98 -10.52 16.72
C PRO A 101 -8.26 -10.80 15.91
N GLU A 102 -8.87 -9.74 15.39
CA GLU A 102 -10.11 -9.75 14.62
C GLU A 102 -9.93 -10.07 13.14
N MET A 103 -8.70 -10.08 12.61
CA MET A 103 -8.38 -10.25 11.17
C MET A 103 -7.68 -11.58 10.92
N GLN A 104 -8.32 -12.67 11.35
CA GLN A 104 -7.84 -14.03 11.11
C GLN A 104 -8.59 -14.59 9.89
N ASN A 105 -7.88 -15.27 8.97
CA ASN A 105 -8.42 -15.80 7.70
C ASN A 105 -8.74 -14.72 6.65
N LEU A 106 -7.70 -14.07 6.16
CA LEU A 106 -7.77 -13.21 4.98
C LEU A 106 -7.44 -14.04 3.73
N PHE A 107 -8.27 -13.92 2.69
CA PHE A 107 -8.00 -14.50 1.38
C PHE A 107 -7.90 -13.38 0.36
N PHE A 108 -6.90 -13.44 -0.53
CA PHE A 108 -6.75 -12.45 -1.58
C PHE A 108 -7.81 -12.62 -2.68
N LEU A 109 -8.40 -11.50 -3.12
CA LEU A 109 -9.39 -11.48 -4.20
C LEU A 109 -8.88 -10.77 -5.45
N ASP A 110 -8.35 -9.56 -5.31
CA ASP A 110 -8.00 -8.71 -6.45
C ASP A 110 -6.97 -7.64 -6.07
N SER A 111 -6.36 -7.02 -7.08
CA SER A 111 -5.44 -5.90 -6.89
C SER A 111 -5.62 -4.84 -7.98
N CYS A 112 -5.57 -3.56 -7.61
CA CYS A 112 -5.68 -2.45 -8.54
C CYS A 112 -4.76 -1.30 -8.11
N ASN A 113 -3.89 -0.84 -9.01
CA ASN A 113 -2.99 0.31 -8.77
C ASN A 113 -2.21 0.26 -7.44
N GLY A 114 -1.73 -0.93 -7.08
CA GLY A 114 -0.95 -1.16 -5.86
C GLY A 114 -1.77 -1.29 -4.57
N ILE A 115 -3.11 -1.22 -4.67
CA ILE A 115 -4.03 -1.55 -3.59
C ILE A 115 -4.45 -3.01 -3.73
N LEU A 116 -4.59 -3.69 -2.59
CA LEU A 116 -4.98 -5.10 -2.50
C LEU A 116 -6.36 -5.23 -1.86
N LEU A 117 -7.18 -6.13 -2.40
CA LEU A 117 -8.48 -6.51 -1.86
C LEU A 117 -8.40 -7.91 -1.25
N PHE A 118 -8.83 -8.01 0.00
CA PHE A 118 -8.98 -9.27 0.71
C PHE A 118 -10.44 -9.49 1.11
N VAL A 119 -10.80 -10.76 1.23
CA VAL A 119 -12.00 -11.20 1.92
C VAL A 119 -11.62 -11.77 3.27
N HIS A 120 -12.33 -11.34 4.30
CA HIS A 120 -12.20 -11.79 5.67
C HIS A 120 -13.42 -12.63 6.05
N VAL A 121 -13.19 -13.87 6.48
CA VAL A 121 -14.25 -14.80 6.91
C VAL A 121 -14.16 -15.03 8.41
N ARG A 122 -15.17 -14.56 9.15
CA ARG A 122 -15.20 -14.75 10.61
C ARG A 122 -15.44 -16.22 10.96
N LYS A 123 -14.61 -16.76 11.87
CA LYS A 123 -14.61 -18.20 12.22
C LYS A 123 -15.94 -18.75 12.73
N LEU A 124 -16.80 -17.91 13.31
CA LEU A 124 -18.03 -18.36 13.98
C LEU A 124 -19.21 -18.47 13.01
N ASP A 125 -19.17 -17.77 11.88
CA ASP A 125 -20.22 -17.79 10.87
C ASP A 125 -19.60 -17.62 9.48
N ARG A 126 -19.62 -18.69 8.66
CA ARG A 126 -19.11 -18.66 7.27
C ARG A 126 -19.89 -17.71 6.36
N LEU A 127 -20.97 -17.15 6.88
CA LEU A 127 -21.93 -16.32 6.19
C LEU A 127 -21.67 -14.83 6.48
N ASP A 128 -20.78 -14.53 7.44
CA ASP A 128 -20.35 -13.18 7.79
C ASP A 128 -19.02 -12.86 7.10
N VAL A 129 -19.15 -12.41 5.84
CA VAL A 129 -18.04 -12.09 4.95
C VAL A 129 -17.82 -10.58 4.92
N HIS A 130 -16.58 -10.15 5.19
CA HIS A 130 -16.19 -8.74 5.16
C HIS A 130 -15.09 -8.51 4.14
N TYR A 131 -15.11 -7.36 3.47
CA TYR A 131 -14.04 -6.98 2.55
C TYR A 131 -13.05 -6.04 3.26
N VAL A 132 -11.77 -6.25 3.01
CA VAL A 132 -10.69 -5.43 3.55
C VAL A 132 -9.83 -4.93 2.39
N VAL A 133 -9.63 -3.63 2.33
CA VAL A 133 -8.77 -2.98 1.34
C VAL A 133 -7.49 -2.54 2.02
N CYS A 134 -6.36 -2.80 1.36
CA CYS A 134 -5.04 -2.64 1.95
C CYS A 134 -4.08 -1.95 1.00
N ASN A 135 -3.36 -0.95 1.49
CA ASN A 135 -2.21 -0.35 0.82
C ASN A 135 -0.90 -0.84 1.47
N PRO A 136 -0.18 -1.80 0.84
CA PRO A 136 1.08 -2.31 1.36
C PRO A 136 2.20 -1.26 1.45
N ALA A 137 2.18 -0.23 0.60
CA ALA A 137 3.21 0.80 0.59
C ALA A 137 3.08 1.74 1.80
N THR A 138 1.85 2.01 2.26
CA THR A 138 1.60 2.86 3.42
C THR A 138 1.32 2.09 4.71
N LYS A 139 1.19 0.76 4.64
CA LYS A 139 0.76 -0.11 5.75
C LYS A 139 -0.58 0.31 6.36
N GLN A 140 -1.43 0.92 5.54
CA GLN A 140 -2.78 1.32 5.93
C GLN A 140 -3.78 0.32 5.35
N TRP A 141 -4.88 0.14 6.07
CA TRP A 141 -5.97 -0.72 5.66
C TRP A 141 -7.30 -0.16 6.14
N GLU A 142 -8.37 -0.57 5.49
CA GLU A 142 -9.72 -0.18 5.83
C GLU A 142 -10.68 -1.35 5.60
N ALA A 143 -11.61 -1.55 6.53
CA ALA A 143 -12.73 -2.48 6.34
C ALA A 143 -13.78 -1.79 5.48
N VAL A 144 -14.19 -2.44 4.39
CA VAL A 144 -15.21 -1.88 3.50
C VAL A 144 -16.57 -2.05 4.16
N PRO A 145 -17.37 -0.98 4.28
CA PRO A 145 -18.71 -1.07 4.82
C PRO A 145 -19.55 -2.09 4.06
N THR A 146 -20.19 -2.99 4.78
CA THR A 146 -21.08 -3.99 4.20
C THR A 146 -22.28 -3.29 3.59
N CYS A 147 -22.52 -3.49 2.29
CA CYS A 147 -23.73 -3.01 1.65
C CYS A 147 -24.90 -3.92 2.08
N GLY A 148 -25.89 -3.37 2.76
CA GLY A 148 -27.09 -4.12 3.21
C GLY A 148 -27.95 -4.70 2.08
N CYS A 149 -27.63 -4.40 0.82
CA CYS A 149 -28.25 -5.00 -0.37
C CYS A 149 -27.75 -6.42 -0.67
N CYS A 150 -26.71 -6.88 0.00
CA CYS A 150 -26.07 -8.18 -0.23
C CYS A 150 -26.25 -9.09 1.01
N LEU A 151 -27.43 -9.68 1.17
CA LEU A 151 -27.70 -10.76 2.13
C LEU A 151 -28.72 -11.72 1.49
N PRO A 152 -28.76 -13.03 1.78
CA PRO A 152 -27.73 -13.96 2.25
C PRO A 152 -27.48 -15.14 1.25
N MET A 153 -26.37 -15.86 1.44
CA MET A 153 -26.25 -17.31 1.19
C MET A 153 -26.60 -17.87 -0.21
N GLY A 154 -25.68 -17.70 -1.14
CA GLY A 154 -25.26 -18.76 -2.06
C GLY A 154 -23.78 -19.02 -1.83
N ASP A 155 -23.24 -20.17 -2.25
CA ASP A 155 -21.79 -20.40 -2.18
C ASP A 155 -21.07 -19.17 -2.73
N CYS A 156 -20.03 -18.69 -2.04
CA CYS A 156 -19.18 -17.58 -2.49
C CYS A 156 -18.50 -17.84 -3.86
N SER A 157 -18.78 -18.98 -4.49
CA SER A 157 -18.34 -19.40 -5.81
C SER A 157 -19.07 -18.71 -6.97
N GLU A 158 -20.27 -18.16 -6.77
CA GLU A 158 -21.08 -17.59 -7.87
C GLU A 158 -20.84 -16.11 -8.15
N TRP A 159 -20.22 -15.37 -7.23
CA TRP A 159 -20.03 -13.92 -7.36
C TRP A 159 -18.55 -13.57 -7.41
N SER A 160 -18.17 -12.76 -8.38
CA SER A 160 -16.83 -12.18 -8.47
C SER A 160 -16.86 -10.75 -7.95
N THR A 161 -15.87 -10.40 -7.13
CA THR A 161 -15.68 -9.03 -6.62
C THR A 161 -14.39 -8.48 -7.18
N LEU A 162 -14.45 -7.33 -7.84
CA LEU A 162 -13.30 -6.63 -8.38
C LEU A 162 -13.08 -5.29 -7.67
N LEU A 163 -11.82 -4.90 -7.57
CA LEU A 163 -11.40 -3.60 -7.09
C LEU A 163 -11.13 -2.67 -8.28
N ALA A 164 -11.87 -1.57 -8.36
CA ALA A 164 -11.65 -0.52 -9.35
C ALA A 164 -11.16 0.75 -8.65
N PHE A 165 -9.96 1.20 -9.00
CA PHE A 165 -9.40 2.42 -8.45
C PHE A 165 -8.50 3.09 -9.48
N ASP A 166 -8.76 4.37 -9.79
CA ASP A 166 -7.84 5.21 -10.55
C ASP A 166 -7.56 6.49 -9.74
N PRO A 167 -6.36 6.61 -9.14
CA PRO A 167 -6.00 7.78 -8.33
C PRO A 167 -5.92 9.07 -9.14
N ALA A 168 -5.84 9.00 -10.48
CA ALA A 168 -5.88 10.18 -11.34
C ALA A 168 -7.31 10.71 -11.55
N VAL A 169 -8.34 9.88 -11.30
CA VAL A 169 -9.75 10.21 -11.55
C VAL A 169 -10.50 10.47 -10.24
N SER A 170 -10.26 9.67 -9.19
CA SER A 170 -11.01 9.73 -7.94
C SER A 170 -10.12 9.42 -6.73
N SER A 171 -10.43 10.04 -5.57
CA SER A 171 -9.84 9.67 -4.28
C SER A 171 -10.51 8.44 -3.65
N HIS A 172 -11.58 7.93 -4.25
CA HIS A 172 -12.33 6.77 -3.76
C HIS A 172 -12.11 5.56 -4.66
N PHE A 173 -12.01 4.39 -4.05
CA PHE A 173 -12.08 3.12 -4.75
C PHE A 173 -13.53 2.64 -4.83
N HIS A 174 -13.80 1.75 -5.78
CA HIS A 174 -15.09 1.09 -5.94
C HIS A 174 -14.90 -0.42 -5.87
N LEU A 175 -15.80 -1.10 -5.16
CA LEU A 175 -15.96 -2.55 -5.28
C LEU A 175 -17.10 -2.84 -6.25
N ILE A 176 -16.81 -3.68 -7.25
CA ILE A 176 -17.77 -4.07 -8.26
C ILE A 176 -18.08 -5.55 -8.05
N HIS A 177 -19.34 -5.86 -7.79
CA HIS A 177 -19.83 -7.22 -7.65
C HIS A 177 -20.58 -7.60 -8.92
N PHE A 178 -20.28 -8.78 -9.47
CA PHE A 178 -21.05 -9.33 -10.58
C PHE A 178 -21.17 -10.85 -10.45
N TRP A 179 -22.28 -11.35 -10.98
CA TRP A 179 -22.58 -12.77 -11.04
C TRP A 179 -21.77 -13.42 -12.17
N ARG A 180 -21.29 -14.64 -11.92
CA ARG A 180 -20.33 -15.34 -12.77
C ARG A 180 -20.99 -16.36 -13.69
#